data_AF-U2T2R3-F1
#
_entry.id   AF-U2T2R3-F1
#
_cell.length_a   1.000
_cell.length_b   1.000
_cell.length_c   1.000
_cell.angle_alpha   90.00
_cell.angle_beta   90.00
_cell.angle_gamma   90.00
#
_symmetry.space_group_name_H-M   'P 1'
#
loop_
_entity.id
_entity.type
_entity.pdbx_description
1 polymer ?
#
loop_
_entity_poly.entity_id
_entity_poly.type
_entity_poly.pdbx_seq_one_letter_code
_entity_poly.pdbx_strand_id
1 'polypeptide(L)' 'MKKALKCKFCKKKKMEYELEGGRFNYDFVCPRCKKRNVGTIVEKGK' A
#
# COMPACT_ATOMS: atom_id res chain seq x y z
N MET A 1 9.38 -4.59 -10.00
CA MET A 1 8.40 -3.74 -10.74
C MET A 1 7.66 -2.90 -9.71
N LYS A 2 7.86 -1.58 -9.71
CA LYS A 2 7.26 -0.67 -8.72
C LYS A 2 5.74 -0.68 -8.85
N LYS A 3 5.03 -1.00 -7.76
CA LYS A 3 3.56 -1.00 -7.68
C LYS A 3 3.09 0.22 -6.90
N ALA A 4 1.95 0.77 -7.29
CA ALA A 4 1.37 1.94 -6.62
C ALA A 4 0.44 1.52 -5.48
N LEU A 5 0.73 1.97 -4.26
CA LEU A 5 -0.18 1.85 -3.13
C LEU A 5 -1.17 3.03 -3.14
N LYS A 6 -2.46 2.69 -3.09
CA LYS A 6 -3.57 3.65 -2.99
C LYS A 6 -4.16 3.59 -1.58
N CYS A 7 -4.64 4.74 -1.10
CA CYS A 7 -5.42 4.76 0.14
C CYS A 7 -6.73 4.00 -0.05
N LYS A 8 -7.10 3.11 0.90
CA LYS A 8 -8.32 2.30 0.82
C LYS A 8 -9.61 3.12 0.86
N PHE A 9 -9.56 4.31 1.45
CA PHE A 9 -10.72 5.19 1.59
C PHE A 9 -10.89 6.15 0.41
N CYS A 10 -9.86 6.93 0.07
CA CYS A 10 -9.98 7.95 -0.98
C CYS A 10 -9.50 7.48 -2.36
N LYS A 11 -9.00 6.23 -2.48
CA LYS A 11 -8.51 5.58 -3.71
C LYS A 11 -7.42 6.35 -4.47
N LYS A 12 -6.86 7.42 -3.88
CA LYS A 12 -5.74 8.18 -4.47
C LYS A 12 -4.41 7.47 -4.18
N LYS A 13 -3.51 7.50 -5.16
CA LYS A 13 -2.11 7.04 -5.03
C LYS A 13 -1.43 7.78 -3.88
N LYS A 14 -0.63 7.06 -3.09
CA LYS A 14 0.08 7.62 -1.93
C LYS A 14 1.57 7.33 -1.93
N MET A 15 1.94 6.11 -2.28
CA MET A 15 3.34 5.72 -2.38
C MET A 15 3.51 4.68 -3.46
N GLU A 16 4.75 4.45 -3.84
CA GLU A 16 5.17 3.30 -4.62
C GLU A 16 5.89 2.34 -3.69
N TYR A 17 5.75 1.05 -3.96
CA TYR A 17 6.41 0.01 -3.19
C TYR A 17 6.98 -1.05 -4.14
N GLU A 18 8.05 -1.68 -3.70
CA GLU A 18 8.62 -2.87 -4.31
C GLU A 18 8.36 -4.04 -3.37
N LEU A 19 7.90 -5.16 -3.93
CA LEU A 19 7.73 -6.40 -3.19
C LEU A 19 9.05 -7.14 -3.24
N GLU A 20 9.87 -6.95 -2.21
CA GLU A 20 11.05 -7.79 -1.99
C GLU A 20 10.64 -8.99 -1.13
N GLY A 21 10.90 -10.21 -1.60
CA GLY A 21 10.58 -11.44 -0.84
C GLY A 21 9.09 -11.78 -0.74
N GLY A 22 8.23 -11.25 -1.62
CA GLY A 22 6.82 -11.66 -1.73
C GLY A 22 5.86 -11.10 -0.67
N ARG A 23 6.32 -10.24 0.25
CA ARG A 23 5.47 -9.59 1.25
C ARG A 23 5.88 -8.13 1.50
N PHE A 24 4.90 -7.24 1.58
CA PHE A 24 5.07 -5.82 1.89
C PHE A 24 4.03 -5.38 2.93
N ASN A 25 4.46 -5.02 4.13
CA ASN A 25 3.58 -4.47 5.17
C ASN A 25 3.58 -2.94 5.10
N TYR A 26 2.42 -2.31 5.28
CA TYR A 26 2.30 -0.85 5.30
C TYR A 26 1.44 -0.36 6.47
N ASP A 27 1.84 0.77 7.05
CA ASP A 27 1.07 1.54 8.02
C ASP A 27 1.31 3.03 7.77
N PHE A 28 0.30 3.75 7.29
CA PHE A 28 0.40 5.19 7.07
C PHE A 28 -0.94 5.90 7.28
N VAL A 29 -0.88 7.16 7.72
CA VAL A 29 -2.05 8.06 7.75
C VAL A 29 -2.16 8.76 6.42
N CYS A 30 -3.33 8.67 5.77
CA CYS A 30 -3.54 9.34 4.50
C CYS A 30 -3.59 10.87 4.71
N PRO A 31 -2.68 11.67 4.12
CA PRO A 31 -2.65 13.12 4.34
C PRO A 31 -3.90 13.84 3.83
N ARG A 32 -4.65 13.21 2.91
CA ARG A 32 -5.87 13.77 2.29
C ARG A 32 -7.14 13.52 3.11
N CYS A 33 -7.42 12.26 3.46
CA CYS A 33 -8.64 11.93 4.20
C CYS A 33 -8.42 11.71 5.70
N LYS A 34 -7.17 11.86 6.18
CA LYS A 34 -6.74 11.69 7.58
C LYS A 34 -7.06 10.32 8.21
N LYS A 35 -7.49 9.35 7.41
CA LYS A 35 -7.75 7.97 7.85
C LYS A 35 -6.46 7.12 7.79
N ARG A 36 -6.26 6.27 8.80
CA ARG A 36 -5.13 5.32 8.88
C ARG A 36 -5.33 4.14 7.93
N ASN A 37 -4.27 3.77 7.21
CA ASN A 37 -4.23 2.66 6.27
C ASN A 37 -3.18 1.67 6.78
N VAL A 38 -3.64 0.49 7.18
CA VAL A 38 -2.79 -0.60 7.65
C VAL A 38 -3.13 -1.84 6.84
N GLY A 39 -2.12 -2.58 6.41
CA GLY A 39 -2.32 -3.85 5.75
C GLY A 39 -1.03 -4.50 5.29
N THR A 40 -1.21 -5.67 4.70
CA THR A 40 -0.14 -6.48 4.13
C THR A 40 -0.49 -6.78 2.69
N ILE A 41 0.45 -6.55 1.79
CA ILE A 41 0.39 -7.01 0.42
C ILE A 41 1.26 -8.25 0.35
N VAL A 42 0.66 -9.37 -0.04
CA VAL A 42 1.36 -10.63 -0.28
C VAL A 42 1.28 -10.89 -1.76
N GLU A 43 2.41 -11.22 -2.37
CA GLU A 43 2.43 -11.76 -3.71
C GLU A 43 1.79 -13.15 -3.65
N LYS A 44 0.54 -13.27 -4.11
CA LYS A 44 -0.02 -14.59 -4.38
C LYS A 44 0.78 -15.14 -5.55
N GLY A 45 1.57 -16.18 -5.28
CA GLY A 45 2.35 -16.89 -6.28
C GLY A 45 1.47 -17.26 -7.48
N LYS A 46 2.11 -17.17 -8.65
CA LYS A 46 1.61 -17.58 -9.97
C LYS A 46 0.75 -18.84 -9.94
#